data_AF-A0A2V8S0P8-F1
#
_entry.id   AF-A0A2V8S0P8-F1
#
_cell.length_a   1.000
_cell.length_b   1.000
_cell.length_c   1.000
_cell.angle_alpha   90.00
_cell.angle_beta   90.00
_cell.angle_gamma   90.00
#
_symmetry.space_group_name_H-M   'P 1'
#
loop_
_entity.id
_entity.type
_entity.pdbx_description
1 polymer ?
#
loop_
_entity_poly.entity_id
_entity_poly.type
_entity_poly.pdbx_seq_one_letter_code
_entity_poly.pdbx_strand_id
1 'polypeptide(L)'
;MDCKEFRESLDFYADGELAPEAEAAARLHLNECAACRRAEAELLRLRRALKRTVAQHQPPPELVRRVEALIGAHRPHRLWQRRISLPAPVFALLLVATLLVGLGVASLRRAPPGKQSASVQPEQKPPAPAPAPQGNLDLARFDHGERATIYKVRRTQAGDAQ
;
A
#
# COMPACT_ATOMS: atom_id res chain seq x y z
N MET A 1 -25.00 19.63 4.24
CA MET A 1 -26.30 19.01 4.46
C MET A 1 -27.11 19.79 5.47
N ASP A 2 -28.43 19.74 5.36
CA ASP A 2 -29.34 20.36 6.33
C ASP A 2 -29.83 19.36 7.40
N CYS A 3 -30.63 19.85 8.36
CA CYS A 3 -31.15 19.00 9.44
C CYS A 3 -32.10 17.90 8.94
N LYS A 4 -32.85 18.15 7.87
CA LYS A 4 -33.80 17.16 7.34
C LYS A 4 -33.03 16.04 6.65
N GLU A 5 -32.11 16.41 5.77
CA GLU A 5 -31.22 15.50 5.05
C GLU A 5 -30.38 14.63 6.01
N PHE A 6 -29.82 15.23 7.06
CA PHE A 6 -29.09 14.46 8.09
C PHE A 6 -30.00 13.48 8.83
N ARG A 7 -31.23 13.89 9.18
CA ARG A 7 -32.16 13.01 9.92
C ARG A 7 -32.66 11.85 9.08
N GLU A 8 -32.85 12.05 7.78
CA GLU A 8 -33.21 10.99 6.84
C GLU A 8 -32.05 10.00 6.62
N SER A 9 -30.81 10.48 6.77
CA SER A 9 -29.60 9.67 6.61
C SER A 9 -28.99 9.15 7.93
N LEU A 10 -29.63 9.42 9.07
CA LEU A 10 -29.05 9.18 10.39
C LEU A 10 -28.74 7.70 10.66
N ASP A 11 -29.60 6.79 10.21
CA ASP A 11 -29.34 5.35 10.38
C ASP A 11 -28.14 4.90 9.55
N PHE A 12 -28.05 5.30 8.28
CA PHE A 12 -26.88 5.02 7.43
C PHE A 12 -25.59 5.62 8.01
N TYR A 13 -25.67 6.83 8.58
CA TYR A 13 -24.54 7.43 9.28
C TYR A 13 -24.13 6.59 10.49
N ALA A 14 -25.09 6.15 11.31
CA ALA A 14 -24.83 5.33 12.49
C ALA A 14 -24.30 3.92 12.17
N ASP A 15 -24.61 3.40 10.98
CA ASP A 15 -24.11 2.12 10.46
C ASP A 15 -22.78 2.26 9.69
N GLY A 16 -22.34 3.49 9.40
CA GLY A 16 -21.12 3.75 8.61
C GLY A 16 -21.27 3.42 7.12
N GLU A 17 -22.50 3.49 6.60
CA GLU A 17 -22.84 3.11 5.23
C GLU A 17 -22.95 4.30 4.27
N LEU A 18 -22.72 5.52 4.76
CA LEU A 18 -22.70 6.70 3.91
C LEU A 18 -21.48 6.70 2.98
N ALA A 19 -21.68 7.24 1.78
CA ALA A 19 -20.58 7.55 0.88
C ALA A 19 -19.63 8.57 1.57
N PRO A 20 -18.31 8.55 1.26
CA PRO A 20 -17.33 9.36 1.97
C PRO A 20 -17.64 10.87 1.99
N GLU A 21 -18.19 11.40 0.90
CA GLU A 21 -18.59 12.80 0.78
C GLU A 21 -19.76 13.14 1.71
N ALA A 22 -20.78 12.28 1.76
CA ALA A 22 -21.93 12.42 2.63
C ALA A 22 -21.56 12.26 4.11
N GLU A 23 -20.64 11.34 4.41
CA GLU A 23 -20.12 11.16 5.76
C GLU A 23 -19.37 12.41 6.25
N ALA A 24 -18.52 13.00 5.41
CA ALA A 24 -17.83 14.25 5.73
C ALA A 24 -18.82 15.41 5.99
N ALA A 25 -19.85 15.54 5.14
CA ALA A 25 -20.90 16.53 5.32
C ALA A 25 -21.71 16.29 6.61
N ALA A 26 -21.95 15.04 7.01
CA ALA A 26 -22.63 14.67 8.24
C ALA A 26 -21.83 15.07 9.48
N ARG A 27 -20.53 14.78 9.48
CA ARG A 27 -19.63 15.18 10.57
C ARG A 27 -19.57 16.70 10.73
N LEU A 28 -19.50 17.44 9.62
CA LEU A 28 -19.55 18.91 9.64
C LEU A 28 -20.87 19.41 10.25
N HIS A 29 -22.00 18.87 9.79
CA HIS A 29 -23.31 19.22 10.33
C HIS A 29 -23.43 18.93 11.83
N LEU A 30 -22.91 17.78 12.28
CA LEU A 30 -22.88 17.40 13.69
C LEU A 30 -22.01 18.33 14.53
N ASN A 31 -20.97 18.97 13.99
CA ASN A 31 -20.21 19.98 14.74
C ASN A 31 -21.05 21.24 15.01
N GLU A 32 -21.94 21.60 14.09
CA GLU A 32 -22.69 22.85 14.13
C GLU A 32 -24.07 22.70 14.77
N CYS A 33 -24.70 21.52 14.68
CA CYS A 33 -26.09 21.32 15.11
C CYS A 33 -26.24 20.49 16.39
N ALA A 34 -26.54 21.16 17.51
CA ALA A 34 -26.79 20.49 18.79
C ALA A 34 -28.06 19.63 18.83
N ALA A 35 -29.04 19.90 17.97
CA ALA A 35 -30.25 19.07 17.87
C ALA A 35 -29.95 17.71 17.21
N CYS A 36 -29.17 17.73 16.13
CA CYS A 36 -28.77 16.53 15.41
C CYS A 36 -27.78 15.66 16.20
N ARG A 37 -26.84 16.27 16.95
CA ARG A 37 -26.01 15.53 17.92
C ARG A 37 -26.83 14.78 18.97
N ARG A 38 -27.91 15.40 19.46
CA ARG A 38 -28.81 14.74 20.42
C ARG A 38 -29.55 13.56 19.77
N ALA A 39 -30.02 13.72 18.53
CA ALA A 39 -30.68 12.65 17.80
C ALA A 39 -29.76 11.44 17.57
N GLU A 40 -28.52 11.69 17.15
CA GLU A 40 -27.48 10.65 17.02
C GLU A 40 -27.22 9.94 18.37
N ALA A 41 -27.03 10.71 19.44
CA ALA A 41 -26.77 10.15 20.77
C ALA A 41 -27.92 9.26 21.27
N GLU A 42 -29.17 9.66 21.05
CA GLU A 42 -30.36 8.87 21.40
C GLU A 42 -30.44 7.58 20.58
N LEU A 43 -30.19 7.64 19.28
CA LEU A 43 -30.14 6.44 18.43
C LEU A 43 -29.06 5.46 18.92
N LEU A 44 -27.85 5.94 19.18
CA LEU A 44 -26.74 5.12 19.69
C LEU A 44 -27.03 4.57 21.10
N ARG A 45 -27.79 5.30 21.93
CA ARG A 45 -28.24 4.82 23.24
C ARG A 45 -29.24 3.67 23.09
N LEU A 46 -30.22 3.80 22.19
CA LEU A 46 -31.19 2.75 21.89
C LEU A 46 -30.50 1.50 21.35
N ARG A 47 -29.63 1.63 20.35
CA ARG A 47 -28.86 0.52 19.77
C ARG A 47 -28.04 -0.23 20.82
N ARG A 48 -27.37 0.50 21.74
CA ARG A 48 -26.64 -0.13 22.86
C ARG A 48 -27.55 -0.87 23.82
N ALA A 49 -28.74 -0.35 24.11
CA ALA A 49 -29.71 -1.03 24.96
C ALA A 49 -30.20 -2.33 24.31
N LEU A 50 -30.56 -2.29 23.02
CA LEU A 50 -30.98 -3.46 22.25
C LEU A 50 -29.87 -4.52 22.15
N LYS A 51 -28.61 -4.10 21.93
CA LYS A 51 -27.49 -5.03 21.89
C LYS A 51 -27.33 -5.82 23.20
N ARG A 52 -27.53 -5.18 24.35
CA ARG A 52 -27.48 -5.84 25.66
C ARG A 52 -28.60 -6.85 25.87
N THR A 53 -29.79 -6.56 25.35
CA THR A 53 -30.94 -7.48 25.47
C THR A 53 -30.85 -8.64 24.50
N VAL A 54 -30.36 -8.42 23.28
CA VAL A 54 -30.29 -9.46 22.23
C VAL A 54 -29.06 -10.37 22.40
N ALA A 55 -27.96 -9.86 22.96
CA ALA A 55 -26.73 -10.65 23.17
C ALA A 55 -26.83 -11.71 24.30
N GLN A 56 -28.03 -12.06 24.75
CA GLN A 56 -28.24 -13.10 25.76
C GLN A 56 -27.95 -14.51 25.24
N HIS A 57 -28.02 -14.73 23.91
CA HIS A 57 -27.66 -16.00 23.31
C HIS A 57 -26.19 -16.03 22.90
N GLN A 58 -25.41 -16.87 23.57
CA GLN A 58 -24.03 -17.14 23.16
C GLN A 58 -24.01 -18.07 21.94
N PRO A 59 -23.17 -17.80 20.92
CA PRO A 59 -23.00 -18.70 19.79
C PRO A 59 -22.40 -20.04 20.26
N PRO A 60 -22.72 -21.17 19.61
CA PRO A 60 -22.08 -22.45 19.93
C PRO A 60 -20.56 -22.37 19.80
N PRO A 61 -19.78 -22.99 20.69
CA PRO A 61 -18.32 -22.90 20.68
C PRO A 61 -17.70 -23.41 19.36
N GLU A 62 -18.32 -24.41 18.73
CA GLU A 62 -17.90 -24.94 17.43
C GLU A 62 -18.09 -23.95 16.26
N LEU A 63 -19.04 -23.01 16.38
CA LEU A 63 -19.19 -21.94 15.40
C LEU A 63 -18.07 -20.92 15.58
N VAL A 64 -17.80 -20.52 16.82
CA VAL A 64 -16.72 -19.56 17.16
C VAL A 64 -15.37 -20.07 16.67
N ARG A 65 -15.01 -21.31 17.00
CA ARG A 65 -13.74 -21.92 16.56
C ARG A 65 -13.59 -21.95 15.05
N ARG A 66 -14.67 -22.22 14.32
CA ARG A 66 -14.67 -22.28 12.86
C ARG A 66 -14.45 -20.90 12.24
N VAL A 67 -15.12 -19.87 12.79
CA VAL A 67 -14.93 -18.48 12.36
C VAL A 67 -13.49 -18.02 12.65
N GLU A 68 -12.97 -18.32 13.84
CA GLU A 68 -11.59 -18.00 14.21
C GLU A 68 -10.57 -18.68 13.28
N ALA A 69 -10.78 -19.95 12.92
CA ALA A 69 -9.94 -20.67 11.97
C ALA A 69 -9.94 -20.02 10.58
N LEU A 70 -11.12 -19.61 10.09
CA LEU A 70 -11.25 -18.90 8.82
C LEU A 70 -10.53 -17.55 8.84
N ILE A 71 -10.66 -16.76 9.90
CA ILE A 71 -9.98 -15.46 10.02
C ILE A 71 -8.46 -15.66 10.18
N GLY A 72 -8.03 -16.66 10.94
CA GLY A 72 -6.63 -17.00 11.17
C GLY A 72 -5.92 -17.45 9.89
N ALA A 73 -6.60 -18.21 9.03
CA ALA A 73 -6.08 -18.66 7.74
C ALA A 73 -5.78 -17.50 6.77
N HIS A 74 -6.44 -16.35 6.92
CA HIS A 74 -6.25 -15.16 6.09
C HIS A 74 -5.14 -14.23 6.59
N ARG A 75 -4.37 -14.59 7.63
CA ARG A 75 -3.22 -13.78 8.06
C ARG A 75 -2.02 -14.09 7.16
N PRO A 76 -1.61 -13.17 6.25
CA PRO A 76 -0.45 -13.41 5.40
C PRO A 76 0.80 -13.54 6.26
N HIS A 77 1.49 -14.67 6.12
CA HIS A 77 2.92 -14.94 6.34
C HIS A 77 3.66 -14.23 7.50
N ARG A 78 2.96 -13.81 8.57
CA ARG A 78 3.54 -13.18 9.77
C ARG A 78 4.54 -14.13 10.47
N LEU A 79 4.35 -15.43 10.27
CA LEU A 79 5.26 -16.46 10.74
C LEU A 79 6.56 -16.50 9.93
N TRP A 80 6.54 -16.29 8.61
CA TRP A 80 7.75 -16.20 7.79
C TRP A 80 8.49 -14.90 8.00
N GLN A 81 7.77 -13.78 8.14
CA GLN A 81 8.35 -12.53 8.61
C GLN A 81 9.01 -12.70 9.96
N ARG A 82 8.37 -13.34 10.97
CA ARG A 82 8.99 -13.59 12.28
C ARG A 82 10.16 -14.57 12.26
N ARG A 83 10.18 -15.54 11.35
CA ARG A 83 11.22 -16.58 11.27
C ARG A 83 12.46 -16.11 10.50
N ILE A 84 12.34 -15.06 9.68
CA ILE A 84 13.45 -14.47 8.88
C ILE A 84 13.78 -13.04 9.29
N SER A 85 12.96 -12.37 10.12
CA SER A 85 13.27 -11.06 10.67
C SER A 85 14.37 -11.16 11.72
N LEU A 86 15.62 -11.21 11.27
CA LEU A 86 16.73 -10.74 12.08
C LEU A 86 16.42 -9.28 12.45
N PRO A 87 16.52 -8.90 13.74
CA PRO A 87 16.30 -7.52 14.12
C PRO A 87 17.28 -6.63 13.34
N ALA A 88 16.78 -5.50 12.82
CA ALA A 88 17.56 -4.54 12.03
C ALA A 88 19.00 -4.28 12.52
N PRO A 89 19.28 -4.16 13.84
CA PRO A 89 20.65 -4.00 14.32
C PRO A 89 21.58 -5.19 14.03
N VAL A 90 21.07 -6.43 14.09
CA VAL A 90 21.89 -7.64 13.83
C VAL A 90 22.24 -7.74 12.35
N PHE A 91 21.30 -7.44 11.46
CA PHE A 91 21.56 -7.40 10.02
C PHE A 91 22.58 -6.32 9.65
N ALA A 92 22.47 -5.13 10.26
CA ALA A 92 23.44 -4.05 10.07
C ALA A 92 24.85 -4.45 10.53
N LEU A 93 24.97 -5.11 11.69
CA LEU A 93 26.26 -5.61 12.20
C LEU A 93 26.87 -6.66 11.26
N LEU A 94 26.07 -7.60 10.75
CA LEU A 94 26.55 -8.60 9.79
C LEU A 94 27.02 -7.95 8.49
N LEU A 95 26.28 -6.98 7.94
CA LEU A 95 26.70 -6.25 6.76
C LEU A 95 28.02 -5.49 6.99
N VAL A 96 28.13 -4.76 8.10
CA VAL A 96 29.37 -4.04 8.45
C VAL A 96 30.54 -5.00 8.62
N ALA A 97 30.34 -6.13 9.31
CA ALA A 97 31.38 -7.15 9.47
C ALA A 97 31.83 -7.73 8.12
N THR A 98 30.90 -8.06 7.22
CA THR A 98 31.25 -8.56 5.87
C THR A 98 31.98 -7.52 5.03
N LEU A 99 31.60 -6.24 5.11
CA LEU A 99 32.29 -5.14 4.44
C LEU A 99 33.70 -4.93 5.00
N LEU A 100 33.87 -4.93 6.32
CA LEU A 100 35.17 -4.79 6.97
C LEU A 100 36.11 -5.95 6.63
N VAL A 101 35.60 -7.18 6.64
CA VAL A 101 36.38 -8.37 6.23
C VAL A 101 36.73 -8.28 4.74
N GLY A 102 35.79 -7.92 3.87
CA GLY A 102 36.03 -7.74 2.44
C GLY A 102 37.07 -6.66 2.14
N LEU A 103 36.96 -5.51 2.80
CA LEU A 103 37.91 -4.39 2.68
C LEU A 103 39.28 -4.74 3.24
N GLY A 104 39.35 -5.43 4.39
CA GLY A 104 40.61 -5.91 4.97
C GLY A 104 41.32 -6.94 4.09
N VAL A 105 40.58 -7.91 3.53
CA VAL A 105 41.14 -8.87 2.57
C VAL A 105 41.60 -8.16 1.29
N ALA A 106 40.83 -7.19 0.80
CA ALA A 106 41.20 -6.40 -0.38
C ALA A 106 42.43 -5.50 -0.13
N SER A 107 42.60 -4.95 1.07
CA SER A 107 43.75 -4.12 1.43
C SER A 107 45.01 -4.97 1.63
N LEU A 108 44.91 -6.16 2.21
CA LEU A 108 46.03 -7.12 2.26
C LEU A 108 46.45 -7.58 0.86
N ARG A 109 45.50 -7.66 -0.08
CA ARG A 109 45.79 -7.94 -1.49
C ARG A 109 46.30 -6.73 -2.27
N ARG A 110 46.13 -5.51 -1.75
CA ARG A 110 46.60 -4.25 -2.34
C ARG A 110 47.67 -3.60 -1.46
N ALA A 111 48.84 -4.21 -1.41
CA ALA A 111 50.08 -3.48 -1.09
C ALA A 111 50.67 -2.90 -2.40
N PRO A 112 50.83 -1.57 -2.57
CA PRO A 112 51.45 -0.96 -3.75
C PRO A 112 52.84 -0.35 -3.44
N PRO A 113 53.62 0.17 -4.40
CA PRO A 113 53.98 -0.37 -5.72
C PRO A 113 55.52 -0.35 -5.94
N GLY A 114 56.06 -1.35 -6.66
CA GLY A 114 57.43 -1.29 -7.21
C GLY A 114 57.50 -0.33 -8.40
N LYS A 115 58.46 0.60 -8.34
CA LYS A 115 58.69 1.67 -9.33
C LYS A 115 59.14 1.13 -10.70
N GLN A 116 58.58 1.74 -11.74
CA GLN A 116 59.15 2.08 -13.05
C GLN A 116 59.60 0.94 -13.96
N SER A 117 59.07 0.93 -15.19
CA SER A 117 59.86 1.21 -16.38
C SER A 117 59.00 1.47 -17.61
N ALA A 118 59.35 2.57 -18.28
CA ALA A 118 59.47 2.70 -19.73
C ALA A 118 58.27 2.34 -20.63
N SER A 119 57.65 3.41 -21.14
CA SER A 119 57.40 3.66 -22.57
C SER A 119 57.21 2.44 -23.49
N VAL A 120 55.99 2.24 -23.97
CA VAL A 120 55.69 2.15 -25.41
C VAL A 120 54.36 2.86 -25.64
N GLN A 121 54.41 3.94 -26.40
CA GLN A 121 53.24 4.52 -27.08
C GLN A 121 52.98 3.65 -28.31
N PRO A 122 51.77 3.10 -28.49
CA PRO A 122 51.25 2.81 -29.81
C PRO A 122 50.21 3.88 -30.16
N GLU A 123 50.61 4.73 -31.09
CA GLU A 123 49.80 5.34 -32.16
C GLU A 123 48.26 5.20 -32.00
N GLN A 124 47.62 6.25 -31.51
CA GLN A 124 46.17 6.38 -31.56
C GLN A 124 45.71 6.63 -33.01
N LYS A 125 45.19 5.58 -33.64
CA LYS A 125 44.39 5.68 -34.85
C LYS A 125 43.07 6.42 -34.52
N PRO A 126 42.73 7.53 -35.21
CA PRO A 126 41.54 8.31 -34.90
C PRO A 126 40.25 7.48 -35.09
N PRO A 127 39.31 7.48 -34.13
CA PRO A 127 38.03 6.82 -34.29
C PRO A 127 37.14 7.60 -35.28
N ALA A 128 36.54 6.84 -36.20
CA ALA A 128 35.54 7.28 -37.16
C ALA A 128 34.30 7.89 -36.47
N PRO A 129 33.57 8.78 -37.17
CA PRO A 129 32.41 9.48 -36.63
C PRO A 129 31.30 8.54 -36.16
N ALA A 130 30.62 8.96 -35.09
CA ALA A 130 29.56 8.24 -34.39
C ALA A 130 28.50 7.66 -35.35
N PRO A 131 28.01 6.42 -35.12
CA PRO A 131 26.80 5.96 -35.78
C PRO A 131 25.62 6.82 -35.32
N ALA A 132 24.83 7.27 -36.30
CA ALA A 132 23.58 7.99 -36.13
C ALA A 132 22.65 7.30 -35.10
N PRO A 133 21.77 8.04 -34.42
CA PRO A 133 20.81 7.47 -33.49
C PRO A 133 19.91 6.48 -34.26
N GLN A 134 20.15 5.19 -34.07
CA GLN A 134 19.21 4.16 -34.48
C GLN A 134 18.02 4.29 -33.54
N GLY A 135 16.90 4.75 -34.10
CA GLY A 135 15.64 4.97 -33.40
C GLY A 135 15.06 3.67 -32.89
N ASN A 136 15.58 3.21 -31.75
CA ASN A 136 14.90 2.22 -30.94
C ASN A 136 13.92 2.99 -30.06
N LEU A 137 12.63 2.74 -30.25
CA LEU A 137 11.57 3.34 -29.46
C LEU A 137 11.72 2.85 -28.01
N ASP A 138 12.35 3.67 -27.17
CA ASP A 138 12.51 3.37 -25.75
C ASP A 138 11.16 3.56 -25.04
N LEU A 139 10.45 2.45 -24.87
CA LEU A 139 9.16 2.38 -24.18
C LEU A 139 9.31 2.54 -22.66
N ALA A 140 10.53 2.38 -22.10
CA ALA A 140 10.76 2.52 -20.67
C ALA A 140 10.58 3.96 -20.18
N ARG A 141 10.66 4.96 -21.08
CA ARG A 141 10.39 6.37 -20.74
C ARG A 141 8.92 6.65 -20.37
N PHE A 142 8.01 5.75 -20.73
CA PHE A 142 6.57 5.89 -20.46
C PHE A 142 6.11 5.02 -19.29
N ASP A 143 7.01 4.24 -18.69
CA ASP A 143 6.71 3.44 -17.51
C ASP A 143 6.88 4.31 -16.26
N HIS A 144 5.83 5.04 -15.90
CA HIS A 144 5.77 5.83 -14.67
C HIS A 144 5.49 4.99 -13.41
N GLY A 145 5.54 3.64 -13.51
CA GLY A 145 5.30 2.75 -12.38
C GLY A 145 3.84 2.71 -11.90
N GLU A 146 2.93 3.34 -12.64
CA GLU A 146 1.49 3.31 -12.35
C GLU A 146 0.82 2.15 -13.09
N ARG A 147 -0.08 1.43 -12.39
CA ARG A 147 -0.72 0.22 -12.90
C ARG A 147 -1.64 0.57 -14.08
N ALA A 148 -1.33 0.08 -15.27
CA ALA A 148 -2.25 0.16 -16.41
C ALA A 148 -3.53 -0.67 -16.12
N THR A 149 -4.68 -0.01 -16.10
CA THR A 149 -6.00 -0.66 -16.00
C THR A 149 -6.64 -0.73 -17.38
N ILE A 150 -6.82 -1.96 -17.89
CA ILE A 150 -7.57 -2.22 -19.12
C ILE A 150 -9.05 -2.38 -18.75
N TYR A 151 -9.92 -1.55 -19.33
CA TYR A 151 -11.37 -1.77 -19.27
C TYR A 151 -11.93 -1.92 -20.68
N LYS A 152 -12.82 -2.92 -20.85
CA LYS A 152 -13.45 -3.25 -22.13
C LYS A 152 -14.81 -2.56 -22.21
N VAL A 153 -14.93 -1.55 -23.08
CA VAL A 153 -16.21 -0.89 -23.34
C VAL A 153 -16.92 -1.60 -24.49
N ARG A 154 -18.17 -2.04 -24.27
CA ARG A 154 -19.03 -2.56 -25.33
C ARG A 154 -19.64 -1.36 -26.07
N ARG A 155 -19.18 -1.10 -27.28
CA ARG A 155 -19.79 -0.10 -28.17
C ARG A 155 -21.14 -0.65 -28.62
N THR A 156 -22.24 -0.13 -28.07
CA THR A 156 -23.56 -0.32 -28.68
C THR A 156 -23.60 0.58 -29.90
N GLN A 157 -23.70 -0.02 -31.09
CA GLN A 157 -24.02 0.74 -32.29
C GLN A 157 -25.42 1.32 -32.09
N ALA A 158 -25.51 2.65 -32.01
CA ALA A 158 -26.77 3.35 -32.26
C ALA A 158 -27.03 3.17 -33.77
N GLY A 159 -27.86 2.19 -34.10
CA GLY A 159 -28.44 2.03 -35.42
C GLY A 159 -29.65 2.96 -35.53
N ASP A 160 -29.54 3.87 -36.48
CA ASP A 160 -30.47 4.91 -36.90
C ASP A 160 -31.95 4.51 -36.99
N ALA A 161 -32.78 5.49 -36.62
CA ALA A 161 -34.02 5.92 -37.26
C ALA A 161 -34.70 4.96 -38.27
N GLN A 162 -35.94 4.59 -37.94
CA GLN A 162 -37.13 4.87 -38.76
C GLN A 162 -38.39 4.76 -37.91
#